data_AF-A0A521AEV9-F1
#
_entry.id   AF-A0A521AEV9-F1
#
_cell.length_a   1.000
_cell.length_b   1.000
_cell.length_c   1.000
_cell.angle_alpha   90.00
_cell.angle_beta   90.00
_cell.angle_gamma   90.00
#
_symmetry.space_group_name_H-M   'P 1'
#
loop_
_entity.id
_entity.type
_entity.pdbx_description
1 polymer ?
#
loop_
_entity_poly.entity_id
_entity_poly.type
_entity_poly.pdbx_seq_one_letter_code
_entity_poly.pdbx_strand_id
1 'polypeptide(L)'
;MDLNKLSENQDKLLKKLENAKQQLLKNPHVLAVGIGIKETNNQFTDDIAFRVFVAEKKSLKSLKTDELIPQKIEDVITDVLTPYKVTNRPGVCGSEREVVKKYRPLHAGIPISPDPQGYGTLGWFGTLDSDGSTVMLSNFHVMYDPFVSANTVDNTEKKIAQPQLGRVSKCCCCECGSDNVIGKTVLGVYSSSPLTSTAVDCAIAKIDTEFTSDLSLNITNDSTSEVLTVSGTAAAVVGTTVRKIGARSGFTTGTVVHIGDTAVEATDPDGATIAIRTGQVLVIPVPSETYQVKDDTNDLCKFAFSNSGDSGSVILNASNQIVALLYGGDEVSNSVDVTFGNNIANVLSALSSNGSAITLSTTPSGSGLRSRKASSTLAAKPSPGSLTNKLQIIRDANNESLLYKLYDKHFEEVLGLVNECRAVTLVWQRNQGPAYVAAIARTAKVESYKVPLEINGSSRQELLKAMLHALIENGSEKLIEDLQLHGEKLIATMLNGISISDFALELLKAGYIDNIPNIFNSKI
;
A
#
# COMPACT_ATOMS: atom_id res chain seq x y z
N MET A 1 -10.13 0.05 -20.55
CA MET A 1 -9.15 0.74 -21.41
C MET A 1 -8.17 -0.30 -21.92
N ASP A 2 -7.82 -0.30 -23.21
CA ASP A 2 -6.89 -1.28 -23.79
C ASP A 2 -5.44 -0.94 -23.40
N LEU A 3 -4.79 -1.81 -22.61
CA LEU A 3 -3.43 -1.63 -22.12
C LEU A 3 -2.41 -1.52 -23.25
N ASN A 4 -2.59 -2.26 -24.35
CA ASN A 4 -1.67 -2.21 -25.48
C ASN A 4 -1.75 -0.84 -26.16
N LYS A 5 -2.96 -0.32 -26.35
CA LYS A 5 -3.18 1.01 -26.91
C LYS A 5 -2.61 2.13 -26.02
N LEU A 6 -2.73 2.00 -24.69
CA LEU A 6 -2.12 2.95 -23.75
C LEU A 6 -0.59 2.92 -23.83
N SER A 7 0.01 1.73 -23.85
CA SER A 7 1.45 1.56 -23.98
C SER A 7 1.97 2.12 -25.30
N GLU A 8 1.33 1.82 -26.43
CA GLU A 8 1.72 2.34 -27.74
C GLU A 8 1.62 3.88 -27.81
N ASN A 9 0.57 4.45 -27.21
CA ASN A 9 0.42 5.89 -27.13
C ASN A 9 1.49 6.51 -26.24
N GLN A 10 1.81 5.89 -25.10
CA GLN A 10 2.89 6.32 -24.22
C GLN A 10 4.24 6.30 -24.93
N ASP A 11 4.57 5.23 -25.67
CA ASP A 11 5.84 5.13 -26.38
C ASP A 11 6.00 6.23 -27.43
N LYS A 12 4.90 6.61 -28.10
CA LYS A 12 4.88 7.78 -28.99
C LYS A 12 5.16 9.06 -28.22
N LEU A 13 4.54 9.26 -27.05
CA LEU A 13 4.77 10.44 -26.22
C LEU A 13 6.19 10.52 -25.66
N LEU A 14 6.77 9.39 -25.23
CA LEU A 14 8.16 9.33 -24.75
C LEU A 14 9.16 9.70 -25.84
N LYS A 15 8.91 9.30 -27.10
CA LYS A 15 9.74 9.73 -28.24
C LYS A 15 9.67 11.25 -28.48
N LYS A 16 8.50 11.85 -28.27
CA LYS A 16 8.31 13.31 -28.38
C LYS A 16 8.86 14.08 -27.18
N LEU A 17 8.92 13.44 -26.00
CA LEU A 17 9.35 14.06 -24.75
C LEU A 17 10.76 14.64 -24.85
N GLU A 18 11.68 13.98 -25.54
CA GLU A 18 13.06 14.49 -25.68
C GLU A 18 13.12 15.82 -26.45
N ASN A 19 12.36 15.96 -27.54
CA ASN A 19 12.27 17.24 -28.24
C ASN A 19 11.52 18.28 -27.39
N ALA A 20 10.45 17.88 -26.70
CA ALA A 20 9.73 18.77 -25.79
C ALA A 20 10.65 19.31 -24.68
N LYS A 21 11.49 18.45 -24.07
CA LYS A 21 12.51 18.85 -23.09
C LYS A 21 13.48 19.86 -23.68
N GLN A 22 14.03 19.59 -24.87
CA GLN A 22 14.98 20.50 -25.55
C GLN A 22 14.37 21.88 -25.84
N GLN A 23 13.06 21.96 -26.08
CA GLN A 23 12.37 23.23 -26.31
C GLN A 23 12.02 23.94 -24.99
N LEU A 24 11.43 23.21 -24.04
CA LEU A 24 10.90 23.77 -22.80
C LEU A 24 12.02 24.19 -21.83
N LEU A 25 13.10 23.44 -21.73
CA LEU A 25 14.21 23.75 -20.82
C LEU A 25 15.04 24.97 -21.25
N LYS A 26 14.78 25.55 -22.43
CA LYS A 26 15.32 26.86 -22.82
C LYS A 26 14.68 28.00 -22.04
N ASN A 27 13.48 27.80 -21.50
CA ASN A 27 12.82 28.75 -20.63
C ASN A 27 13.42 28.64 -19.22
N PRO A 28 13.99 29.73 -18.66
CA PRO A 28 14.69 29.69 -17.39
C PRO A 28 13.80 29.36 -16.19
N HIS A 29 12.48 29.44 -16.35
CA HIS A 29 11.51 29.11 -15.29
C HIS A 29 11.09 27.64 -15.30
N VAL A 30 11.48 26.86 -16.33
CA VAL A 30 11.17 25.43 -16.41
C VAL A 30 12.24 24.62 -15.69
N LEU A 31 11.78 23.77 -14.78
CA LEU A 31 12.61 22.97 -13.88
C LEU A 31 12.74 21.52 -14.35
N ALA A 32 11.61 20.91 -14.73
CA ALA A 32 11.52 19.51 -15.10
C ALA A 32 10.36 19.27 -16.06
N VAL A 33 10.46 18.20 -16.87
CA VAL A 33 9.39 17.80 -17.79
C VAL A 33 9.24 16.28 -17.78
N GLY A 34 7.99 15.82 -17.66
CA GLY A 34 7.62 14.42 -17.84
C GLY A 34 6.33 14.28 -18.64
N ILE A 35 5.82 13.06 -18.72
CA ILE A 35 4.51 12.76 -19.30
C ILE A 35 3.57 12.30 -18.19
N GLY A 36 2.30 12.65 -18.28
CA GLY A 36 1.35 12.20 -17.27
C GLY A 36 -0.06 12.69 -17.50
N ILE A 37 -0.94 12.31 -16.60
CA ILE A 37 -2.32 12.77 -16.59
C ILE A 37 -2.35 14.25 -16.17
N LYS A 38 -3.00 15.08 -16.99
CA LYS A 38 -3.14 16.50 -16.72
C LYS A 38 -3.95 16.73 -15.44
N GLU A 39 -3.55 17.72 -14.67
CA GLU A 39 -4.24 18.17 -13.48
C GLU A 39 -4.93 19.53 -13.68
N THR A 40 -6.09 19.75 -13.05
CA THR A 40 -6.77 21.05 -12.99
C THR A 40 -7.56 21.14 -11.69
N ASN A 41 -7.43 22.25 -10.97
CA ASN A 41 -8.11 22.45 -9.67
C ASN A 41 -7.87 21.28 -8.69
N ASN A 42 -6.62 20.80 -8.59
CA ASN A 42 -6.20 19.67 -7.74
C ASN A 42 -6.94 18.36 -8.03
N GLN A 43 -7.37 18.17 -9.28
CA GLN A 43 -8.00 16.93 -9.77
C GLN A 43 -7.35 16.50 -11.07
N PHE A 44 -7.10 15.20 -11.19
CA PHE A 44 -6.62 14.58 -12.42
C PHE A 44 -7.75 14.49 -13.44
N THR A 45 -7.44 14.77 -14.70
CA THR A 45 -8.36 14.73 -15.84
C THR A 45 -8.21 13.41 -16.63
N ASP A 46 -8.88 13.28 -17.78
CA ASP A 46 -8.70 12.13 -18.67
C ASP A 46 -7.60 12.35 -19.73
N ASP A 47 -7.00 13.54 -19.78
CA ASP A 47 -6.04 13.92 -20.80
C ASP A 47 -4.59 13.62 -20.38
N ILE A 48 -3.79 13.11 -21.32
CA ILE A 48 -2.34 12.96 -21.14
C ILE A 48 -1.64 14.21 -21.69
N ALA A 49 -0.72 14.76 -20.90
CA ALA A 49 0.00 16.00 -21.18
C ALA A 49 1.51 15.83 -21.00
N PHE A 50 2.27 16.77 -21.58
CA PHE A 50 3.59 17.11 -21.07
C PHE A 50 3.42 17.88 -19.76
N ARG A 51 3.85 17.27 -18.66
CA ARG A 51 3.77 17.86 -17.31
C ARG A 51 5.05 18.64 -17.05
N VAL A 52 4.93 19.96 -17.03
CA VAL A 52 6.02 20.95 -17.00
C VAL A 52 6.06 21.58 -15.61
N PHE A 53 7.14 21.32 -14.87
CA PHE A 53 7.34 21.90 -13.55
C PHE A 53 8.02 23.27 -13.67
N VAL A 54 7.46 24.27 -13.00
CA VAL A 54 8.00 25.62 -12.86
C VAL A 54 8.08 25.98 -11.38
N ALA A 55 9.01 26.85 -10.99
CA ALA A 55 9.20 27.20 -9.59
C ALA A 55 7.94 27.85 -8.97
N GLU A 56 7.27 28.72 -9.74
CA GLU A 56 6.05 29.39 -9.35
C GLU A 56 5.14 29.63 -10.56
N LYS A 57 3.82 29.64 -10.36
CA LYS A 57 2.85 29.99 -11.40
C LYS A 57 2.63 31.51 -11.41
N LYS A 58 2.96 32.15 -12.54
CA LYS A 58 2.74 33.59 -12.77
C LYS A 58 1.49 33.85 -13.60
N SER A 59 0.91 35.04 -13.46
CA SER A 59 -0.19 35.46 -14.33
C SER A 59 0.29 35.62 -15.78
N LEU A 60 -0.58 35.34 -16.75
CA LEU A 60 -0.22 35.51 -18.18
C LEU A 60 0.20 36.95 -18.53
N LYS A 61 -0.34 37.95 -17.82
CA LYS A 61 -0.01 39.37 -18.05
C LYS A 61 1.38 39.76 -17.54
N SER A 62 1.94 38.99 -16.61
CA SER A 62 3.26 39.22 -16.02
C SER A 62 4.38 38.44 -16.73
N LEU A 63 4.04 37.59 -17.69
CA LEU A 63 4.99 36.76 -18.43
C LEU A 63 5.31 37.41 -19.78
N LYS A 64 6.59 37.38 -20.16
CA LYS A 64 7.01 37.69 -21.53
C LYS A 64 6.68 36.53 -22.46
N THR A 65 6.61 36.79 -23.76
CA THR A 65 6.24 35.79 -24.77
C THR A 65 7.18 34.57 -24.76
N ASP A 66 8.46 34.76 -24.50
CA ASP A 66 9.48 33.70 -24.37
C ASP A 66 9.44 32.95 -23.03
N GLU A 67 8.74 33.49 -22.03
CA GLU A 67 8.49 32.83 -20.75
C GLU A 67 7.18 32.02 -20.74
N LEU A 68 6.32 32.19 -21.76
CA LEU A 68 5.07 31.44 -21.87
C LEU A 68 5.34 30.00 -22.28
N ILE A 69 4.82 29.06 -21.48
CA ILE A 69 4.76 27.65 -21.87
C ILE A 69 3.65 27.49 -22.92
N PRO A 70 3.96 26.99 -24.13
CA PRO A 70 2.94 26.78 -25.16
C PRO A 70 1.87 25.81 -24.67
N GLN A 71 0.59 26.06 -25.00
CA GLN A 71 -0.51 25.15 -24.62
C GLN A 71 -0.39 23.77 -25.27
N LYS A 72 0.34 23.66 -26.38
CA LYS A 72 0.65 22.40 -27.07
C LYS A 72 2.08 22.40 -27.59
N ILE A 73 2.71 21.23 -27.55
CA ILE A 73 3.99 20.93 -28.21
C ILE A 73 3.79 19.62 -28.98
N GLU A 74 4.08 19.63 -30.27
CA GLU A 74 3.88 18.45 -31.15
C GLU A 74 2.50 17.79 -30.99
N ASP A 75 1.44 18.60 -30.95
CA ASP A 75 0.04 18.21 -30.76
C ASP A 75 -0.31 17.63 -29.37
N VAL A 76 0.64 17.55 -28.45
CA VAL A 76 0.43 17.13 -27.07
C VAL A 76 0.18 18.37 -26.21
N ILE A 77 -0.87 18.36 -25.39
CA ILE A 77 -1.16 19.47 -24.48
C ILE A 77 -0.10 19.58 -23.38
N THR A 78 0.10 20.78 -22.84
CA THR A 78 0.98 21.00 -21.69
C THR A 78 0.17 21.18 -20.40
N ASP A 79 0.75 20.75 -19.29
CA ASP A 79 0.22 20.93 -17.94
C ASP A 79 1.30 21.58 -17.08
N VAL A 80 1.03 22.76 -16.52
CA VAL A 80 2.02 23.54 -15.76
C VAL A 80 1.81 23.30 -14.27
N LEU A 81 2.84 22.82 -13.59
CA LEU A 81 2.83 22.38 -12.21
C LEU A 81 3.87 23.15 -11.38
N THR A 82 3.61 23.28 -10.09
CA THR A 82 4.64 23.68 -9.10
C THR A 82 5.33 22.44 -8.55
N PRO A 83 6.50 22.58 -7.89
CA PRO A 83 7.17 21.43 -7.28
C PRO A 83 6.29 20.77 -6.22
N TYR A 84 6.41 19.45 -6.11
CA TYR A 84 5.76 18.66 -5.06
C TYR A 84 6.50 18.77 -3.74
N LYS A 85 5.83 18.56 -2.61
CA LYS A 85 6.41 18.64 -1.27
C LYS A 85 6.51 17.26 -0.65
N VAL A 86 7.67 16.62 -0.82
CA VAL A 86 7.91 15.31 -0.23
C VAL A 86 8.26 15.48 1.24
N THR A 87 7.40 14.99 2.14
CA THR A 87 7.63 15.09 3.58
C THR A 87 7.50 13.73 4.23
N ASN A 88 8.41 13.41 5.16
CA ASN A 88 8.26 12.23 6.02
C ASN A 88 7.28 12.57 7.14
N ARG A 89 6.00 12.28 6.92
CA ARG A 89 4.96 12.45 7.94
C ARG A 89 4.27 11.11 8.21
N PRO A 90 4.02 10.77 9.49
CA PRO A 90 3.49 9.47 9.83
C PRO A 90 1.99 9.50 10.20
N GLY A 91 1.28 10.60 9.99
CA GLY A 91 -0.12 10.67 10.41
C GLY A 91 -1.02 9.76 9.57
N VAL A 92 -1.93 9.03 10.21
CA VAL A 92 -3.02 8.30 9.53
C VAL A 92 -4.37 8.79 10.00
N CYS A 93 -5.35 8.70 9.11
CA CYS A 93 -6.75 8.85 9.49
C CYS A 93 -7.38 7.46 9.60
N GLY A 94 -7.82 7.10 10.81
CA GLY A 94 -8.31 5.76 11.14
C GLY A 94 -7.21 4.84 11.66
N SER A 95 -7.42 3.53 11.53
CA SER A 95 -6.47 2.53 12.03
C SER A 95 -5.30 2.33 11.08
N GLU A 96 -4.09 2.35 11.65
CA GLU A 96 -2.89 1.94 10.93
C GLU A 96 -2.98 0.45 10.56
N ARG A 97 -2.37 0.08 9.44
CA ARG A 97 -2.33 -1.30 8.94
C ARG A 97 -0.98 -1.98 9.21
N GLU A 98 -0.16 -1.43 10.11
CA GLU A 98 1.20 -1.91 10.35
C GLU A 98 1.22 -3.16 11.23
N VAL A 99 2.09 -4.12 10.89
CA VAL A 99 2.34 -5.30 11.73
C VAL A 99 3.84 -5.55 11.83
N VAL A 100 4.44 -5.06 12.92
CA VAL A 100 5.88 -5.14 13.18
C VAL A 100 6.21 -6.37 14.02
N LYS A 101 6.40 -7.53 13.36
CA LYS A 101 6.76 -8.79 14.03
C LYS A 101 7.72 -9.65 13.20
N LYS A 102 8.24 -10.72 13.80
CA LYS A 102 9.09 -11.69 13.08
C LYS A 102 8.25 -12.54 12.12
N TYR A 103 8.73 -12.70 10.89
CA TYR A 103 8.14 -13.55 9.86
C TYR A 103 9.14 -14.61 9.41
N ARG A 104 8.74 -15.88 9.49
CA ARG A 104 9.45 -17.04 8.92
C ARG A 104 8.43 -17.99 8.29
N PRO A 105 8.64 -18.48 7.05
CA PRO A 105 9.73 -18.13 6.15
C PRO A 105 9.74 -16.65 5.74
N LEU A 106 10.91 -16.14 5.35
CA LEU A 106 11.02 -14.77 4.83
C LEU A 106 10.21 -14.63 3.54
N HIS A 107 9.55 -13.48 3.40
CA HIS A 107 8.78 -13.08 2.23
C HIS A 107 8.84 -11.55 2.11
N ALA A 108 8.37 -10.99 0.99
CA ALA A 108 8.37 -9.55 0.77
C ALA A 108 7.11 -8.88 1.33
N GLY A 109 7.13 -7.54 1.46
CA GLY A 109 6.03 -6.76 2.03
C GLY A 109 6.06 -6.64 3.57
N ILE A 110 7.14 -7.11 4.20
CA ILE A 110 7.34 -7.10 5.66
C ILE A 110 8.37 -6.06 6.08
N PRO A 111 8.33 -5.60 7.34
CA PRO A 111 9.29 -4.61 7.82
C PRO A 111 10.72 -5.18 7.92
N ILE A 112 11.70 -4.37 7.51
CA ILE A 112 13.13 -4.58 7.73
C ILE A 112 13.79 -3.28 8.21
N SER A 113 14.91 -3.40 8.93
CA SER A 113 15.68 -2.24 9.37
C SER A 113 17.13 -2.57 9.72
N PRO A 114 18.08 -1.64 9.52
CA PRO A 114 19.43 -1.70 10.05
C PRO A 114 19.52 -1.25 11.52
N ASP A 115 18.44 -0.72 12.13
CA ASP A 115 18.48 -0.10 13.46
C ASP A 115 17.12 -0.26 14.21
N PRO A 116 17.03 0.14 15.50
CA PRO A 116 15.80 0.00 16.29
C PRO A 116 14.80 1.16 16.14
N GLN A 117 15.17 2.26 15.46
CA GLN A 117 14.39 3.50 15.44
C GLN A 117 13.32 3.49 14.36
N GLY A 118 13.68 3.08 13.15
CA GLY A 118 12.80 3.08 11.98
C GLY A 118 12.65 1.69 11.36
N TYR A 119 11.78 1.59 10.37
CA TYR A 119 11.72 0.45 9.47
C TYR A 119 11.31 0.92 8.08
N GLY A 120 11.68 0.14 7.07
CA GLY A 120 11.08 0.17 5.75
C GLY A 120 10.57 -1.21 5.38
N THR A 121 10.26 -1.41 4.11
CA THR A 121 9.71 -2.66 3.58
C THR A 121 10.76 -3.46 2.82
N LEU A 122 10.78 -4.78 3.04
CA LEU A 122 11.46 -5.72 2.15
C LEU A 122 10.71 -5.76 0.83
N GLY A 123 11.28 -5.15 -0.21
CA GLY A 123 10.62 -4.98 -1.50
C GLY A 123 10.50 -6.27 -2.28
N TRP A 124 11.63 -6.86 -2.64
CA TRP A 124 11.65 -8.11 -3.40
C TRP A 124 12.98 -8.86 -3.27
N PHE A 125 13.06 -10.03 -3.90
CA PHE A 125 14.23 -10.89 -3.90
C PHE A 125 14.88 -10.95 -5.29
N GLY A 126 16.18 -11.25 -5.30
CA GLY A 126 16.93 -11.53 -6.51
C GLY A 126 18.16 -12.36 -6.24
N THR A 127 18.95 -12.55 -7.29
CA THR A 127 20.25 -13.19 -7.25
C THR A 127 21.30 -12.19 -7.70
N LEU A 128 22.39 -12.07 -6.94
CA LEU A 128 23.54 -11.27 -7.34
C LEU A 128 24.32 -12.01 -8.44
N ASP A 129 24.51 -11.37 -9.59
CA ASP A 129 25.06 -12.04 -10.78
C ASP A 129 26.54 -12.43 -10.60
N SER A 130 27.26 -11.75 -9.71
CA SER A 130 28.70 -11.95 -9.51
C SER A 130 29.05 -13.23 -8.74
N ASP A 131 28.20 -13.67 -7.82
CA ASP A 131 28.48 -14.83 -6.96
C ASP A 131 27.28 -15.77 -6.73
N GLY A 132 26.12 -15.48 -7.32
CA GLY A 132 24.92 -16.29 -7.19
C GLY A 132 24.22 -16.19 -5.83
N SER A 133 24.64 -15.28 -4.94
CA SER A 133 24.02 -15.11 -3.63
C SER A 133 22.60 -14.55 -3.75
N THR A 134 21.70 -15.03 -2.89
CA THR A 134 20.35 -14.49 -2.77
C THR A 134 20.39 -13.14 -2.07
N VAL A 135 19.77 -12.14 -2.68
CA VAL A 135 19.68 -10.78 -2.16
C VAL A 135 18.23 -10.34 -1.97
N MET A 136 18.03 -9.41 -1.04
CA MET A 136 16.81 -8.62 -0.90
C MET A 136 17.04 -7.21 -1.44
N LEU A 137 16.00 -6.65 -2.08
CA LEU A 137 15.95 -5.30 -2.62
C LEU A 137 15.06 -4.42 -1.72
N SER A 138 15.54 -3.21 -1.41
CA SER A 138 14.77 -2.15 -0.77
C SER A 138 15.36 -0.78 -1.15
N ASN A 139 15.01 0.26 -0.43
CA ASN A 139 15.55 1.60 -0.58
C ASN A 139 16.91 1.77 0.12
N PHE A 140 17.72 2.69 -0.39
CA PHE A 140 18.95 3.16 0.25
C PHE A 140 18.64 3.64 1.66
N HIS A 141 17.69 4.56 1.80
CA HIS A 141 17.35 5.15 3.10
C HIS A 141 16.70 4.16 4.08
N VAL A 142 16.34 2.96 3.62
CA VAL A 142 15.83 1.87 4.46
C VAL A 142 16.98 1.02 5.01
N MET A 143 18.07 0.86 4.27
CA MET A 143 19.20 -0.03 4.62
C MET A 143 20.45 0.72 5.10
N TYR A 144 20.56 2.00 4.78
CA TYR A 144 21.71 2.87 5.06
C TYR A 144 21.25 4.16 5.77
N ASP A 145 22.22 4.99 6.12
CA ASP A 145 21.94 6.30 6.75
C ASP A 145 21.26 7.21 5.72
N PRO A 146 20.05 7.76 6.00
CA PRO A 146 19.38 8.65 5.07
C PRO A 146 20.07 10.02 4.92
N PHE A 147 20.92 10.44 5.86
CA PHE A 147 21.55 11.76 5.89
C PHE A 147 22.88 11.79 5.12
N VAL A 148 22.81 11.45 3.82
CA VAL A 148 23.96 11.42 2.93
C VAL A 148 23.91 12.53 1.88
N SER A 149 25.06 12.85 1.29
CA SER A 149 25.14 13.77 0.16
C SER A 149 24.38 13.23 -1.06
N ALA A 150 23.94 14.14 -1.92
CA ALA A 150 23.42 13.76 -3.22
C ALA A 150 24.47 12.94 -4.00
N ASN A 151 24.03 11.84 -4.63
CA ASN A 151 24.88 10.94 -5.42
C ASN A 151 25.87 10.13 -4.57
N THR A 152 25.34 9.46 -3.55
CA THR A 152 26.09 8.55 -2.68
C THR A 152 25.99 7.12 -3.19
N VAL A 153 27.12 6.42 -3.19
CA VAL A 153 27.20 4.97 -3.34
C VAL A 153 27.87 4.43 -2.08
N ASP A 154 27.18 3.56 -1.35
CA ASP A 154 27.64 3.00 -0.08
C ASP A 154 27.69 1.48 -0.19
N ASN A 155 28.86 0.88 0.06
CA ASN A 155 29.07 -0.57 0.07
C ASN A 155 29.49 -1.08 1.45
N THR A 156 29.30 -0.27 2.50
CA THR A 156 29.55 -0.69 3.87
C THR A 156 28.62 -1.83 4.25
N GLU A 157 29.19 -2.83 4.93
CA GLU A 157 28.45 -3.98 5.42
C GLU A 157 27.71 -3.59 6.71
N LYS A 158 26.39 -3.51 6.63
CA LYS A 158 25.49 -3.25 7.76
C LYS A 158 24.57 -4.44 7.95
N LYS A 159 24.33 -4.83 9.21
CA LYS A 159 23.37 -5.87 9.54
C LYS A 159 21.96 -5.38 9.21
N ILE A 160 21.18 -6.21 8.54
CA ILE A 160 19.75 -5.97 8.29
C ILE A 160 18.95 -6.98 9.10
N ALA A 161 17.97 -6.50 9.84
CA ALA A 161 17.11 -7.33 10.68
C ALA A 161 15.64 -7.28 10.24
N GLN A 162 14.89 -8.28 10.69
CA GLN A 162 13.45 -8.42 10.46
C GLN A 162 12.78 -8.76 11.82
N PRO A 163 11.89 -7.89 12.37
CA PRO A 163 11.41 -6.65 11.76
C PRO A 163 12.33 -5.43 11.93
N GLN A 164 12.97 -5.25 13.09
CA GLN A 164 13.87 -4.12 13.38
C GLN A 164 15.08 -4.56 14.19
N LEU A 165 16.28 -4.04 13.91
CA LEU A 165 17.49 -4.47 14.62
C LEU A 165 17.44 -3.99 16.08
N GLY A 166 17.73 -4.87 17.04
CA GLY A 166 17.80 -4.49 18.47
C GLY A 166 16.45 -4.34 19.18
N ARG A 167 15.31 -4.50 18.50
CA ARG A 167 13.98 -4.60 19.12
C ARG A 167 13.51 -6.06 19.13
N VAL A 168 13.91 -6.84 20.14
CA VAL A 168 13.21 -8.10 20.46
C VAL A 168 12.83 -8.06 21.94
N SER A 169 11.53 -7.93 22.20
CA SER A 169 10.90 -7.64 23.48
C SER A 169 10.95 -8.77 24.53
N LYS A 170 11.92 -9.68 24.49
CA LYS A 170 12.14 -10.71 25.52
C LYS A 170 13.61 -11.14 25.55
N CYS A 171 14.42 -10.53 26.40
CA CYS A 171 15.69 -11.13 26.78
C CYS A 171 16.13 -10.74 28.20
N CYS A 172 16.30 -11.75 29.05
CA CYS A 172 16.85 -11.63 30.40
C CYS A 172 18.38 -11.80 30.45
N CYS A 173 19.09 -11.73 29.31
CA CYS A 173 20.53 -12.01 29.23
C CYS A 173 21.22 -11.04 28.25
N CYS A 174 22.45 -10.66 28.56
CA CYS A 174 23.18 -9.51 28.01
C CYS A 174 23.72 -9.65 26.57
N GLU A 175 23.09 -10.44 25.69
CA GLU A 175 23.54 -10.66 24.29
C GLU A 175 22.43 -10.51 23.23
N CYS A 176 21.32 -9.85 23.56
CA CYS A 176 20.17 -9.78 22.65
C CYS A 176 20.19 -8.48 21.86
N GLY A 177 20.82 -8.51 20.69
CA GLY A 177 20.86 -7.40 19.74
C GLY A 177 20.90 -7.82 18.27
N SER A 178 20.99 -9.12 17.95
CA SER A 178 21.09 -9.60 16.57
C SER A 178 20.43 -10.96 16.27
N ASP A 179 19.58 -11.49 17.16
CA ASP A 179 18.85 -12.76 16.98
C ASP A 179 17.75 -12.68 15.89
N ASN A 180 17.61 -11.53 15.25
CA ASN A 180 16.67 -11.27 14.19
C ASN A 180 17.33 -10.66 12.93
N VAL A 181 18.67 -10.65 12.88
CA VAL A 181 19.42 -10.36 11.67
C VAL A 181 19.09 -11.42 10.62
N ILE A 182 18.91 -10.97 9.38
CA ILE A 182 18.55 -11.81 8.25
C ILE A 182 19.52 -11.70 7.08
N GLY A 183 20.53 -10.83 7.21
CA GLY A 183 21.45 -10.55 6.14
C GLY A 183 22.27 -9.29 6.37
N LYS A 184 23.05 -8.93 5.35
CA LYS A 184 23.91 -7.76 5.39
C LYS A 184 23.91 -7.01 4.07
N THR A 185 23.98 -5.68 4.13
CA THR A 185 24.00 -4.82 2.95
C THR A 185 25.22 -5.10 2.07
N VAL A 186 25.03 -4.98 0.75
CA VAL A 186 26.08 -5.13 -0.27
C VAL A 186 26.36 -3.80 -0.94
N LEU A 187 25.30 -3.13 -1.37
CA LEU A 187 25.38 -1.88 -2.12
C LEU A 187 24.11 -1.07 -1.90
N GLY A 188 24.28 0.21 -1.64
CA GLY A 188 23.27 1.24 -1.72
C GLY A 188 23.66 2.30 -2.73
N VAL A 189 22.68 2.79 -3.49
CA VAL A 189 22.83 3.91 -4.42
C VAL A 189 21.73 4.94 -4.14
N TYR A 190 22.13 6.16 -3.84
CA TYR A 190 21.25 7.32 -3.67
C TYR A 190 21.68 8.45 -4.61
N SER A 191 20.89 8.74 -5.64
CA SER A 191 21.12 9.81 -6.63
C SER A 191 19.93 10.75 -6.72
N SER A 192 20.22 12.05 -6.72
CA SER A 192 19.25 13.06 -6.28
C SER A 192 19.29 14.38 -7.09
N SER A 193 20.45 14.83 -7.64
CA SER A 193 20.64 15.94 -8.63
C SER A 193 22.17 16.24 -8.87
N PRO A 194 22.66 16.79 -10.02
CA PRO A 194 22.04 16.98 -11.34
C PRO A 194 22.55 16.07 -12.51
N LEU A 195 21.62 15.79 -13.46
CA LEU A 195 21.69 15.70 -14.95
C LEU A 195 22.69 14.83 -15.75
N THR A 196 23.20 13.69 -15.26
CA THR A 196 23.76 12.66 -16.19
C THR A 196 23.23 11.25 -15.97
N SER A 197 22.48 11.01 -14.90
CA SER A 197 21.86 9.72 -14.63
C SER A 197 20.50 9.89 -13.93
N THR A 198 19.70 8.84 -13.98
CA THR A 198 18.36 8.74 -13.40
C THR A 198 18.44 8.78 -11.88
N ALA A 199 17.62 9.62 -11.25
CA ALA A 199 17.52 9.68 -9.79
C ALA A 199 16.98 8.35 -9.25
N VAL A 200 17.69 7.77 -8.29
CA VAL A 200 17.42 6.46 -7.73
C VAL A 200 17.74 6.46 -6.24
N ASP A 201 16.86 5.84 -5.47
CA ASP A 201 17.07 5.47 -4.08
C ASP A 201 16.87 3.95 -3.98
N CYS A 202 17.95 3.17 -3.92
CA CYS A 202 17.87 1.72 -3.85
C CYS A 202 19.05 1.12 -3.09
N ALA A 203 18.83 -0.05 -2.50
CA ALA A 203 19.87 -0.86 -1.90
C ALA A 203 19.56 -2.34 -1.99
N ILE A 204 20.62 -3.14 -1.94
CA ILE A 204 20.56 -4.59 -1.84
C ILE A 204 21.33 -5.09 -0.63
N ALA A 205 20.83 -6.18 -0.05
CA ALA A 205 21.49 -6.89 1.02
C ALA A 205 21.50 -8.40 0.74
N LYS A 206 22.62 -9.08 0.98
CA LYS A 206 22.72 -10.54 0.95
C LYS A 206 21.91 -11.11 2.10
N ILE A 207 21.10 -12.12 1.80
CA ILE A 207 20.34 -12.87 2.80
C ILE A 207 21.24 -13.96 3.38
N ASP A 208 21.24 -14.10 4.70
CA ASP A 208 22.00 -15.17 5.36
C ASP A 208 21.49 -16.54 4.90
N THR A 209 22.44 -17.45 4.63
CA THR A 209 22.16 -18.75 3.98
C THR A 209 21.09 -19.58 4.71
N GLU A 210 20.99 -19.46 6.03
CA GLU A 210 19.97 -20.13 6.85
C GLU A 210 18.53 -19.77 6.45
N PHE A 211 18.28 -18.57 5.90
CA PHE A 211 16.95 -18.13 5.49
C PHE A 211 16.65 -18.35 3.99
N THR A 212 17.66 -18.75 3.20
CA THR A 212 17.52 -18.86 1.75
C THR A 212 16.78 -20.12 1.30
N SER A 213 16.86 -21.22 2.06
CA SER A 213 16.30 -22.53 1.68
C SER A 213 14.77 -22.58 1.75
N ASP A 214 14.16 -21.87 2.69
CA ASP A 214 12.71 -21.83 2.91
C ASP A 214 12.07 -20.52 2.40
N LEU A 215 12.79 -19.69 1.64
CA LEU A 215 12.32 -18.40 1.16
C LEU A 215 10.96 -18.49 0.43
N SER A 216 9.98 -17.70 0.86
CA SER A 216 8.69 -17.58 0.19
C SER A 216 8.71 -16.43 -0.81
N LEU A 217 8.73 -16.75 -2.10
CA LEU A 217 8.67 -15.79 -3.21
C LEU A 217 7.24 -15.27 -3.44
N ASN A 218 6.67 -14.66 -2.41
CA ASN A 218 5.39 -13.94 -2.41
C ASN A 218 5.56 -12.60 -1.67
N ILE A 219 4.68 -11.64 -1.95
CA ILE A 219 4.54 -10.41 -1.18
C ILE A 219 3.25 -10.53 -0.37
N THR A 220 3.35 -10.44 0.96
CA THR A 220 2.20 -10.53 1.87
C THR A 220 2.61 -9.99 3.24
N ASN A 221 1.63 -9.65 4.08
CA ASN A 221 1.81 -9.48 5.53
C ASN A 221 0.45 -9.63 6.21
N ASP A 222 0.42 -9.56 7.53
CA ASP A 222 -0.80 -9.83 8.31
C ASP A 222 -1.85 -8.71 8.25
N SER A 223 -1.53 -7.58 7.62
CA SER A 223 -2.49 -6.48 7.41
C SER A 223 -3.48 -6.75 6.29
N THR A 224 -3.27 -7.82 5.51
CA THR A 224 -4.06 -8.13 4.32
C THR A 224 -4.18 -9.63 4.10
N SER A 225 -5.27 -10.04 3.45
CA SER A 225 -5.43 -11.40 2.94
C SER A 225 -4.89 -11.57 1.51
N GLU A 226 -4.48 -10.47 0.87
CA GLU A 226 -3.91 -10.47 -0.48
C GLU A 226 -2.49 -11.04 -0.47
N VAL A 227 -2.20 -11.91 -1.43
CA VAL A 227 -0.85 -12.45 -1.65
C VAL A 227 -0.46 -12.13 -3.08
N LEU A 228 0.56 -11.29 -3.25
CA LEU A 228 1.05 -10.91 -4.57
C LEU A 228 2.21 -11.81 -4.99
N THR A 229 2.23 -12.11 -6.28
CA THR A 229 3.33 -12.84 -6.94
C THR A 229 4.05 -11.91 -7.89
N VAL A 230 5.28 -12.22 -8.27
CA VAL A 230 6.05 -11.45 -9.25
C VAL A 230 6.37 -12.29 -10.47
N SER A 231 6.04 -11.79 -11.66
CA SER A 231 6.29 -12.48 -12.95
C SER A 231 7.49 -11.90 -13.71
N GLY A 232 8.09 -10.82 -13.22
CA GLY A 232 9.24 -10.15 -13.82
C GLY A 232 9.19 -8.64 -13.62
N THR A 233 9.75 -7.89 -14.56
CA THR A 233 9.71 -6.42 -14.60
C THR A 233 9.02 -5.92 -15.86
N ALA A 234 8.53 -4.68 -15.82
CA ALA A 234 7.96 -3.98 -16.97
C ALA A 234 8.14 -2.47 -16.83
N ALA A 235 7.98 -1.75 -17.94
CA ALA A 235 7.83 -0.30 -17.88
C ALA A 235 6.51 0.07 -17.20
N ALA A 236 6.51 1.15 -16.40
CA ALA A 236 5.29 1.77 -15.92
C ALA A 236 4.51 2.36 -17.11
N VAL A 237 3.18 2.37 -17.04
CA VAL A 237 2.31 2.96 -18.08
C VAL A 237 1.30 3.92 -17.44
N VAL A 238 1.31 5.18 -17.85
CA VAL A 238 0.38 6.21 -17.39
C VAL A 238 -1.07 5.78 -17.61
N GLY A 239 -1.92 6.01 -16.61
CA GLY A 239 -3.34 5.64 -16.60
C GLY A 239 -3.61 4.18 -16.25
N THR A 240 -2.58 3.37 -15.97
CA THR A 240 -2.78 1.96 -15.59
C THR A 240 -2.84 1.78 -14.07
N THR A 241 -3.64 0.80 -13.65
CA THR A 241 -3.76 0.42 -12.24
C THR A 241 -2.55 -0.40 -11.80
N VAL A 242 -2.03 -0.05 -10.63
CA VAL A 242 -0.94 -0.74 -9.94
C VAL A 242 -1.34 -1.11 -8.51
N ARG A 243 -0.59 -2.00 -7.89
CA ARG A 243 -0.81 -2.46 -6.51
C ARG A 243 0.50 -2.71 -5.79
N LYS A 244 0.49 -2.62 -4.47
CA LYS A 244 1.62 -2.97 -3.61
C LYS A 244 1.13 -3.54 -2.28
N ILE A 245 2.00 -4.28 -1.59
CA ILE A 245 1.87 -4.58 -0.17
C ILE A 245 3.10 -4.00 0.52
N GLY A 246 2.86 -3.03 1.39
CA GLY A 246 3.88 -2.38 2.20
C GLY A 246 3.75 -2.76 3.67
N ALA A 247 4.84 -2.65 4.41
CA ALA A 247 4.89 -3.02 5.83
C ALA A 247 3.93 -2.21 6.71
N ARG A 248 3.51 -1.03 6.23
CA ARG A 248 2.70 -0.09 7.00
C ARG A 248 1.29 0.06 6.47
N SER A 249 1.10 0.51 5.22
CA SER A 249 -0.26 0.69 4.68
C SER A 249 -0.89 -0.59 4.12
N GLY A 250 -0.18 -1.71 4.20
CA GLY A 250 -0.64 -3.00 3.73
C GLY A 250 -0.90 -3.03 2.23
N PHE A 251 -1.93 -3.76 1.83
CA PHE A 251 -2.39 -3.80 0.43
C PHE A 251 -3.08 -2.49 0.05
N THR A 252 -2.56 -1.84 -0.99
CA THR A 252 -3.20 -0.67 -1.61
C THR A 252 -3.18 -0.77 -3.12
N THR A 253 -4.10 -0.04 -3.75
CA THR A 253 -4.23 0.06 -5.21
C THR A 253 -4.18 1.51 -5.67
N GLY A 254 -3.53 1.75 -6.80
CA GLY A 254 -3.28 3.10 -7.32
C GLY A 254 -3.29 3.17 -8.83
N THR A 255 -3.18 4.38 -9.37
CA THR A 255 -3.07 4.67 -10.80
C THR A 255 -1.76 5.41 -11.06
N VAL A 256 -1.00 4.97 -12.06
CA VAL A 256 0.19 5.70 -12.52
C VAL A 256 -0.24 7.01 -13.18
N VAL A 257 0.19 8.15 -12.65
CA VAL A 257 -0.20 9.48 -13.14
C VAL A 257 0.93 10.25 -13.80
N HIS A 258 2.19 9.88 -13.56
CA HIS A 258 3.35 10.56 -14.13
C HIS A 258 4.49 9.59 -14.37
N ILE A 259 5.22 9.81 -15.46
CA ILE A 259 6.51 9.19 -15.73
C ILE A 259 7.46 10.27 -16.26
N GLY A 260 8.67 10.33 -15.70
CA GLY A 260 9.73 11.23 -16.16
C GLY A 260 10.24 12.14 -15.06
N ASP A 261 10.72 13.32 -15.44
CA ASP A 261 11.38 14.20 -14.49
C ASP A 261 10.34 14.95 -13.65
N THR A 262 10.66 15.18 -12.38
CA THR A 262 9.81 15.87 -11.41
C THR A 262 10.62 16.87 -10.61
N ALA A 263 10.02 18.00 -10.26
CA ALA A 263 10.59 18.93 -9.29
C ALA A 263 9.96 18.69 -7.92
N VAL A 264 10.79 18.65 -6.87
CA VAL A 264 10.37 18.51 -5.48
C VAL A 264 11.00 19.63 -4.65
N GLU A 265 10.21 20.22 -3.74
CA GLU A 265 10.75 21.07 -2.69
C GLU A 265 11.50 20.18 -1.69
N ALA A 266 12.79 20.44 -1.52
CA ALA A 266 13.62 19.87 -0.49
C ALA A 266 13.80 20.93 0.60
N THR A 267 13.45 20.60 1.85
CA THR A 267 13.81 21.43 2.99
C THR A 267 15.18 20.97 3.47
N ASP A 268 16.23 21.74 3.16
CA ASP A 268 17.52 21.55 3.81
C ASP A 268 17.59 22.42 5.10
N PRO A 269 18.61 22.23 5.96
CA PRO A 269 18.78 23.04 7.16
C PRO A 269 18.95 24.55 6.91
N ASP A 270 19.26 24.97 5.68
CA ASP A 270 19.54 26.36 5.28
C ASP A 270 18.36 27.05 4.54
N GLY A 271 17.31 26.30 4.17
CA GLY A 271 16.10 26.82 3.52
C GLY A 271 15.40 25.80 2.61
N ALA A 272 14.35 26.23 1.93
CA ALA A 272 13.71 25.41 0.90
C ALA A 272 14.50 25.53 -0.42
N THR A 273 15.10 24.42 -0.87
CA THR A 273 15.70 24.29 -2.20
C THR A 273 14.81 23.44 -3.11
N ILE A 274 14.92 23.58 -4.43
CA ILE A 274 14.17 22.75 -5.39
C ILE A 274 15.12 21.68 -5.93
N ALA A 275 14.80 20.42 -5.71
CA ALA A 275 15.52 19.29 -6.26
C ALA A 275 14.81 18.72 -7.50
N ILE A 276 15.60 18.34 -8.52
CA ILE A 276 15.08 17.68 -9.72
C ILE A 276 15.33 16.19 -9.63
N ARG A 277 14.25 15.40 -9.56
CA ARG A 277 14.28 13.94 -9.56
C ARG A 277 13.97 13.47 -10.98
N THR A 278 14.96 12.92 -11.68
CA THR A 278 14.82 12.45 -13.07
C THR A 278 14.26 11.03 -13.12
N GLY A 279 13.41 10.73 -14.11
CA GLY A 279 12.95 9.36 -14.38
C GLY A 279 12.09 8.71 -13.29
N GLN A 280 11.22 9.46 -12.64
CA GLN A 280 10.33 8.99 -11.57
C GLN A 280 9.00 8.43 -12.09
N VAL A 281 8.35 7.60 -11.29
CA VAL A 281 6.99 7.10 -11.49
C VAL A 281 6.13 7.59 -10.33
N LEU A 282 5.07 8.35 -10.62
CA LEU A 282 4.13 8.81 -9.57
C LEU A 282 2.83 8.02 -9.64
N VAL A 283 2.29 7.70 -8.47
CA VAL A 283 1.07 6.93 -8.27
C VAL A 283 0.15 7.66 -7.32
N ILE A 284 -1.13 7.74 -7.66
CA ILE A 284 -2.19 8.19 -6.73
C ILE A 284 -3.06 7.00 -6.35
N PRO A 285 -3.75 7.02 -5.20
CA PRO A 285 -4.76 6.01 -4.89
C PRO A 285 -5.85 5.93 -5.96
N VAL A 286 -6.38 4.74 -6.22
CA VAL A 286 -7.63 4.61 -7.00
C VAL A 286 -8.81 5.17 -6.20
N PRO A 287 -9.92 5.57 -6.84
CA PRO A 287 -11.09 6.11 -6.13
C PRO A 287 -11.71 5.17 -5.08
N SER A 288 -11.49 3.86 -5.19
CA SER A 288 -11.96 2.86 -4.23
C SER A 288 -10.97 2.58 -3.09
N GLU A 289 -9.78 3.19 -3.10
CA GLU A 289 -8.82 3.05 -2.00
C GLU A 289 -9.37 3.72 -0.75
N THR A 290 -9.10 3.11 0.40
CA THR A 290 -9.63 3.53 1.70
C THR A 290 -8.54 3.93 2.68
N TYR A 291 -7.28 3.64 2.36
CA TYR A 291 -6.16 4.09 3.19
C TYR A 291 -6.06 5.61 3.14
N GLN A 292 -5.92 6.23 4.30
CA GLN A 292 -5.85 7.68 4.43
C GLN A 292 -4.68 8.09 5.32
N VAL A 293 -3.90 9.04 4.81
CA VAL A 293 -2.84 9.72 5.55
C VAL A 293 -3.34 11.08 6.02
N LYS A 294 -2.72 11.60 7.07
CA LYS A 294 -3.04 12.90 7.64
C LYS A 294 -2.00 13.94 7.19
N ASP A 295 -2.46 14.93 6.43
CA ASP A 295 -1.69 16.15 6.15
C ASP A 295 -1.70 17.05 7.39
N ASP A 296 -0.69 16.91 8.23
CA ASP A 296 -0.55 17.71 9.46
C ASP A 296 -0.42 19.23 9.19
N THR A 297 -0.15 19.67 7.95
CA THR A 297 -0.02 21.11 7.64
C THR A 297 -1.38 21.78 7.62
N ASN A 298 -2.37 21.04 7.12
CA ASN A 298 -3.72 21.53 6.89
C ASN A 298 -4.76 20.83 7.78
N ASP A 299 -4.34 19.87 8.61
CA ASP A 299 -5.19 19.02 9.45
C ASP A 299 -6.27 18.29 8.62
N LEU A 300 -5.87 17.76 7.45
CA LEU A 300 -6.76 17.11 6.49
C LEU A 300 -6.42 15.63 6.31
N CYS A 301 -7.45 14.80 6.15
CA CYS A 301 -7.30 13.40 5.72
C CYS A 301 -7.29 13.32 4.20
N LYS A 302 -6.30 12.63 3.64
CA LYS A 302 -6.17 12.40 2.20
C LYS A 302 -6.10 10.91 1.93
N PHE A 303 -6.84 10.46 0.91
CA PHE A 303 -6.64 9.10 0.42
C PHE A 303 -5.22 8.95 -0.07
N ALA A 304 -4.62 7.78 0.18
CA ALA A 304 -3.23 7.54 -0.13
C ALA A 304 -2.96 6.13 -0.64
N PHE A 305 -1.94 6.04 -1.48
CA PHE A 305 -1.43 4.76 -1.95
C PHE A 305 -0.36 4.20 -0.99
N SER A 306 0.31 5.04 -0.21
CA SER A 306 1.37 4.63 0.72
C SER A 306 1.53 5.56 1.91
N ASN A 307 2.42 5.19 2.84
CA ASN A 307 2.84 6.01 3.98
C ASN A 307 4.32 5.78 4.30
N SER A 308 4.92 6.68 5.10
CA SER A 308 6.26 6.55 5.68
C SER A 308 6.44 5.18 6.35
N GLY A 309 7.31 4.31 5.84
CA GLY A 309 7.46 2.90 6.28
C GLY A 309 7.14 1.88 5.19
N ASP A 310 6.38 2.28 4.17
CA ASP A 310 6.22 1.48 2.94
C ASP A 310 7.41 1.63 1.99
N SER A 311 8.34 2.56 2.26
CA SER A 311 9.58 2.72 1.51
C SER A 311 10.26 1.38 1.31
N GLY A 312 10.65 1.06 0.09
CA GLY A 312 11.19 -0.25 -0.29
C GLY A 312 10.16 -1.16 -0.91
N SER A 313 8.86 -0.88 -0.82
CA SER A 313 7.83 -1.68 -1.46
C SER A 313 7.97 -1.66 -2.99
N VAL A 314 7.92 -2.83 -3.61
CA VAL A 314 7.78 -2.90 -5.08
C VAL A 314 6.33 -2.63 -5.49
N ILE A 315 6.18 -1.88 -6.58
CA ILE A 315 4.88 -1.55 -7.18
C ILE A 315 4.68 -2.47 -8.38
N LEU A 316 3.55 -3.20 -8.41
CA LEU A 316 3.24 -4.18 -9.42
C LEU A 316 2.13 -3.71 -10.37
N ASN A 317 2.28 -3.98 -11.67
CA ASN A 317 1.20 -3.82 -12.64
C ASN A 317 0.18 -4.97 -12.59
N ALA A 318 -0.88 -4.90 -13.39
CA ALA A 318 -1.91 -5.96 -13.50
C ALA A 318 -1.31 -7.37 -13.75
N SER A 319 -0.26 -7.45 -14.56
CA SER A 319 0.44 -8.68 -14.96
C SER A 319 1.45 -9.21 -13.94
N ASN A 320 1.45 -8.70 -12.69
CA ASN A 320 2.40 -9.07 -11.63
C ASN A 320 3.86 -8.70 -11.93
N GLN A 321 4.11 -7.74 -12.82
CA GLN A 321 5.46 -7.27 -13.11
C GLN A 321 5.79 -6.05 -12.26
N ILE A 322 6.99 -5.99 -11.70
CA ILE A 322 7.49 -4.82 -10.97
C ILE A 322 7.70 -3.69 -11.97
N VAL A 323 7.16 -2.51 -11.66
CA VAL A 323 7.32 -1.30 -12.48
C VAL A 323 8.08 -0.19 -11.76
N ALA A 324 8.06 -0.17 -10.43
CA ALA A 324 8.76 0.83 -9.63
C ALA A 324 9.08 0.33 -8.21
N LEU A 325 10.04 1.01 -7.56
CA LEU A 325 10.42 0.85 -6.15
C LEU A 325 10.04 2.12 -5.37
N LEU A 326 9.08 2.01 -4.47
CA LEU A 326 8.49 3.13 -3.72
C LEU A 326 9.49 3.76 -2.74
N TYR A 327 9.66 5.09 -2.77
CA TYR A 327 10.60 5.77 -1.85
C TYR A 327 10.04 6.98 -1.09
N GLY A 328 8.85 7.48 -1.40
CA GLY A 328 8.28 8.63 -0.69
C GLY A 328 6.90 9.03 -1.20
N GLY A 329 6.36 10.11 -0.65
CA GLY A 329 5.04 10.65 -1.00
C GLY A 329 4.96 12.17 -0.79
N ASP A 330 4.02 12.82 -1.48
CA ASP A 330 3.61 14.20 -1.24
C ASP A 330 2.16 14.23 -0.74
N GLU A 331 2.04 14.58 0.54
CA GLU A 331 0.78 14.64 1.26
C GLU A 331 0.17 16.05 1.28
N VAL A 332 0.81 17.06 0.68
CA VAL A 332 0.45 18.48 0.86
C VAL A 332 -0.17 19.07 -0.40
N SER A 333 0.42 18.82 -1.57
CA SER A 333 0.13 19.63 -2.77
C SER A 333 -1.19 19.31 -3.47
N ASN A 334 -1.78 18.13 -3.25
CA ASN A 334 -2.95 17.65 -3.98
C ASN A 334 -4.12 17.25 -3.06
N SER A 335 -5.27 16.93 -3.65
CA SER A 335 -6.48 16.44 -2.94
C SER A 335 -6.35 14.99 -2.45
N VAL A 336 -5.39 14.25 -3.01
CA VAL A 336 -4.96 12.90 -2.60
C VAL A 336 -3.44 12.89 -2.43
N ASP A 337 -2.89 11.92 -1.70
CA ASP A 337 -1.44 11.71 -1.66
C ASP A 337 -0.91 11.30 -3.03
N VAL A 338 0.28 11.82 -3.36
CA VAL A 338 1.03 11.45 -4.56
C VAL A 338 2.26 10.66 -4.13
N THR A 339 2.23 9.35 -4.32
CA THR A 339 3.36 8.47 -4.04
C THR A 339 4.41 8.52 -5.15
N PHE A 340 5.69 8.55 -4.76
CA PHE A 340 6.86 8.54 -5.64
C PHE A 340 7.56 7.18 -5.62
N GLY A 341 7.89 6.67 -6.81
CA GLY A 341 8.66 5.45 -7.00
C GLY A 341 9.78 5.64 -8.00
N ASN A 342 10.93 5.02 -7.71
CA ASN A 342 12.03 4.87 -8.63
C ASN A 342 11.60 3.91 -9.75
N ASN A 343 11.77 4.29 -11.02
CA ASN A 343 11.54 3.36 -12.13
C ASN A 343 12.44 2.12 -11.97
N ILE A 344 11.86 0.92 -12.04
CA ILE A 344 12.61 -0.31 -11.77
C ILE A 344 13.79 -0.52 -12.73
N ALA A 345 13.68 -0.09 -13.98
CA ALA A 345 14.77 -0.19 -14.94
C ALA A 345 15.97 0.67 -14.52
N ASN A 346 15.70 1.85 -13.94
CA ASN A 346 16.73 2.75 -13.43
C ASN A 346 17.42 2.16 -12.19
N VAL A 347 16.65 1.51 -11.30
CA VAL A 347 17.19 0.78 -10.14
C VAL A 347 18.17 -0.31 -10.58
N LEU A 348 17.74 -1.18 -11.52
CA LEU A 348 18.59 -2.26 -12.01
C LEU A 348 19.83 -1.73 -12.75
N SER A 349 19.67 -0.67 -13.55
CA SER A 349 20.78 -0.01 -14.22
C SER A 349 21.77 0.60 -13.23
N ALA A 350 21.30 1.24 -12.16
CA ALA A 350 22.13 1.85 -11.14
C ALA A 350 22.94 0.79 -10.36
N LEU A 351 22.31 -0.31 -9.96
CA LEU A 351 22.99 -1.43 -9.31
C LEU A 351 24.03 -2.08 -10.23
N SER A 352 23.67 -2.33 -11.49
CA SER A 352 24.57 -2.91 -12.49
C SER A 352 25.77 -2.02 -12.80
N SER A 353 25.55 -0.71 -12.98
CA SER A 353 26.62 0.25 -13.29
C SER A 353 27.61 0.43 -12.13
N ASN A 354 27.18 0.11 -10.90
CA ASN A 354 28.01 0.10 -9.70
C ASN A 354 28.50 -1.31 -9.31
N GLY A 355 28.55 -2.24 -10.28
CA GLY A 355 29.20 -3.55 -10.12
C GLY A 355 28.40 -4.59 -9.34
N SER A 356 27.12 -4.32 -9.03
CA SER A 356 26.23 -5.26 -8.33
C SER A 356 24.98 -5.55 -9.16
N ALA A 357 25.18 -6.05 -10.39
CA ALA A 357 24.07 -6.50 -11.23
C ALA A 357 23.30 -7.63 -10.53
N ILE A 358 21.97 -7.53 -10.56
CA ILE A 358 21.08 -8.52 -9.96
C ILE A 358 20.06 -8.99 -10.98
N THR A 359 19.72 -10.28 -10.90
CA THR A 359 18.56 -10.86 -11.58
C THR A 359 17.42 -11.00 -10.57
N LEU A 360 16.33 -10.25 -10.76
CA LEU A 360 15.17 -10.35 -9.86
C LEU A 360 14.47 -11.70 -10.01
N SER A 361 14.12 -12.30 -8.87
CA SER A 361 13.43 -13.59 -8.83
C SER A 361 12.01 -13.46 -9.39
N THR A 362 11.53 -14.52 -10.04
CA THR A 362 10.10 -14.66 -10.37
C THR A 362 9.48 -15.67 -9.42
N THR A 363 8.21 -15.46 -9.07
CA THR A 363 7.43 -16.45 -8.34
C THR A 363 7.26 -17.67 -9.25
N PRO A 364 7.75 -18.87 -8.87
CA PRO A 364 7.67 -20.05 -9.73
C PRO A 364 6.25 -20.36 -10.18
N SER A 365 6.09 -20.72 -11.45
CA SER A 365 4.81 -21.21 -11.98
C SER A 365 4.46 -22.52 -11.27
N GLY A 366 3.50 -22.48 -10.33
CA GLY A 366 3.15 -23.61 -9.46
C GLY A 366 3.58 -23.47 -7.99
N SER A 367 4.25 -22.37 -7.58
CA SER A 367 4.43 -22.02 -6.16
C SER A 367 3.22 -21.28 -5.56
N GLY A 368 2.18 -21.06 -6.36
CA GLY A 368 0.83 -20.87 -5.84
C GLY A 368 0.43 -22.13 -5.06
N LEU A 369 0.58 -22.07 -3.74
CA LEU A 369 0.25 -23.12 -2.78
C LEU A 369 1.04 -24.43 -2.96
N ARG A 370 2.14 -24.58 -2.21
CA ARG A 370 2.33 -25.84 -1.47
C ARG A 370 1.27 -25.90 -0.36
N SER A 371 0.03 -26.12 -0.79
CA SER A 371 -1.02 -26.66 0.05
C SER A 371 -0.51 -28.02 0.51
N ARG A 372 -0.22 -28.15 1.81
CA ARG A 372 -0.36 -29.46 2.46
C ARG A 372 -1.82 -29.86 2.24
N LYS A 373 -2.01 -30.84 1.35
CA LYS A 373 -3.31 -31.43 0.99
C LYS A 373 -4.18 -31.61 2.23
N ALA A 374 -5.27 -30.85 2.29
CA ALA A 374 -6.57 -31.39 2.64
C ALA A 374 -7.50 -31.05 1.48
N SER A 375 -7.97 -32.10 0.82
CA SER A 375 -8.81 -32.06 -0.38
C SER A 375 -10.10 -31.28 -0.14
N SER A 376 -10.34 -30.20 -0.89
CA SER A 376 -11.66 -29.95 -1.49
C SER A 376 -11.57 -28.90 -2.60
N THR A 377 -12.14 -29.27 -3.73
CA THR A 377 -12.37 -28.49 -4.94
C THR A 377 -13.16 -27.22 -4.65
N LEU A 378 -12.57 -26.04 -4.91
CA LEU A 378 -13.31 -24.78 -4.99
C LEU A 378 -12.89 -23.99 -6.23
N ALA A 379 -13.90 -23.74 -7.06
CA ALA A 379 -13.85 -23.02 -8.31
C ALA A 379 -13.36 -21.57 -8.13
N ALA A 380 -12.59 -21.13 -9.12
CA ALA A 380 -12.14 -19.75 -9.30
C ALA A 380 -13.31 -18.75 -9.20
N LYS A 381 -13.06 -17.61 -8.55
CA LYS A 381 -13.98 -16.46 -8.56
C LYS A 381 -13.30 -15.19 -9.06
N PRO A 382 -14.06 -14.30 -9.72
CA PRO A 382 -13.57 -13.21 -10.56
C PRO A 382 -13.39 -11.90 -9.79
N SER A 383 -12.62 -10.98 -10.39
CA SER A 383 -12.31 -9.62 -9.92
C SER A 383 -13.57 -8.79 -9.63
N PRO A 384 -13.57 -7.90 -8.61
CA PRO A 384 -14.74 -7.07 -8.30
C PRO A 384 -14.79 -5.85 -9.23
N GLY A 385 -15.87 -5.77 -10.01
CA GLY A 385 -16.36 -4.52 -10.57
C GLY A 385 -16.97 -3.60 -9.49
N SER A 386 -17.02 -2.32 -9.83
CA SER A 386 -17.66 -1.21 -9.10
C SER A 386 -19.07 -1.55 -8.57
N LEU A 387 -19.21 -1.72 -7.25
CA LEU A 387 -20.49 -1.66 -6.51
C LEU A 387 -20.23 -1.27 -5.04
N THR A 388 -20.99 -0.30 -4.53
CA THR A 388 -20.96 0.27 -3.18
C THR A 388 -21.14 -0.80 -2.10
N ASN A 389 -20.28 -0.85 -1.07
CA ASN A 389 -20.37 -1.84 0.01
C ASN A 389 -21.49 -1.48 1.00
N LYS A 390 -22.62 -2.19 0.94
CA LYS A 390 -23.80 -2.00 1.79
C LYS A 390 -23.48 -1.93 3.31
N LEU A 391 -22.49 -2.67 3.79
CA LEU A 391 -22.11 -2.65 5.21
C LEU A 391 -21.51 -1.31 5.66
N GLN A 392 -20.72 -0.65 4.81
CA GLN A 392 -20.12 0.65 5.11
C GLN A 392 -21.20 1.73 5.21
N ILE A 393 -22.18 1.69 4.31
CA ILE A 393 -23.26 2.67 4.27
C ILE A 393 -24.16 2.57 5.50
N ILE A 394 -24.44 1.35 5.98
CA ILE A 394 -25.17 1.15 7.25
C ILE A 394 -24.34 1.64 8.44
N ARG A 395 -23.04 1.32 8.50
CA ARG A 395 -22.17 1.77 9.59
C ARG A 395 -22.14 3.30 9.67
N ASP A 396 -21.86 3.97 8.56
CA ASP A 396 -21.64 5.42 8.54
C ASP A 396 -22.94 6.19 8.86
N ALA A 397 -24.09 5.66 8.48
CA ALA A 397 -25.40 6.22 8.82
C ALA A 397 -25.82 6.03 10.29
N ASN A 398 -25.04 5.26 11.07
CA ASN A 398 -25.35 4.85 12.43
C ASN A 398 -24.14 5.03 13.38
N ASN A 399 -23.27 5.99 13.08
CA ASN A 399 -22.04 6.25 13.84
C ASN A 399 -22.25 6.68 15.30
N GLU A 400 -23.48 7.00 15.71
CA GLU A 400 -23.85 7.31 17.09
C GLU A 400 -24.70 6.22 17.77
N SER A 401 -25.01 5.15 17.05
CA SER A 401 -25.90 4.09 17.53
C SER A 401 -25.29 3.26 18.65
N LEU A 402 -26.14 2.56 19.39
CA LEU A 402 -25.70 1.65 20.46
C LEU A 402 -24.75 0.56 19.92
N LEU A 403 -25.05 -0.03 18.74
CA LEU A 403 -24.18 -1.03 18.14
C LEU A 403 -22.82 -0.47 17.77
N TYR A 404 -22.78 0.76 17.23
CA TYR A 404 -21.51 1.42 16.90
C TYR A 404 -20.67 1.66 18.16
N LYS A 405 -21.28 2.17 19.23
CA LYS A 405 -20.60 2.40 20.52
C LYS A 405 -20.07 1.11 21.15
N LEU A 406 -20.85 0.02 21.10
CA LEU A 406 -20.41 -1.29 21.57
C LEU A 406 -19.27 -1.85 20.71
N TYR A 407 -19.34 -1.67 19.39
CA TYR A 407 -18.27 -2.07 18.48
C TYR A 407 -16.99 -1.27 18.74
N ASP A 408 -17.06 0.06 18.75
CA ASP A 408 -15.90 0.95 18.95
C ASP A 408 -15.21 0.69 20.30
N LYS A 409 -16.01 0.46 21.36
CA LYS A 409 -15.51 0.15 22.71
C LYS A 409 -14.75 -1.18 22.80
N HIS A 410 -15.18 -2.20 22.05
CA HIS A 410 -14.75 -3.60 22.28
C HIS A 410 -14.10 -4.29 21.08
N PHE A 411 -14.10 -3.69 19.90
CA PHE A 411 -13.67 -4.35 18.66
C PHE A 411 -12.23 -4.87 18.74
N GLU A 412 -11.29 -4.04 19.19
CA GLU A 412 -9.89 -4.43 19.34
C GLU A 412 -9.72 -5.59 20.34
N GLU A 413 -10.45 -5.55 21.45
CA GLU A 413 -10.41 -6.61 22.46
C GLU A 413 -10.98 -7.93 21.91
N VAL A 414 -12.16 -7.88 21.28
CA VAL A 414 -12.80 -9.06 20.69
C VAL A 414 -11.93 -9.63 19.56
N LEU A 415 -11.34 -8.79 18.72
CA LEU A 415 -10.44 -9.22 17.65
C LEU A 415 -9.15 -9.85 18.21
N GLY A 416 -8.58 -9.26 19.25
CA GLY A 416 -7.44 -9.82 19.98
C GLY A 416 -7.76 -11.18 20.60
N LEU A 417 -8.91 -11.33 21.26
CA LEU A 417 -9.37 -12.61 21.80
C LEU A 417 -9.56 -13.66 20.69
N VAL A 418 -10.19 -13.30 19.58
CA VAL A 418 -10.40 -14.22 18.45
C VAL A 418 -9.08 -14.69 17.85
N ASN A 419 -8.07 -13.82 17.74
CA ASN A 419 -6.81 -14.12 17.06
C ASN A 419 -5.74 -14.72 17.98
N GLU A 420 -5.72 -14.34 19.26
CA GLU A 420 -4.60 -14.60 20.17
C GLU A 420 -5.00 -15.45 21.39
N CYS A 421 -6.27 -15.40 21.83
CA CYS A 421 -6.73 -16.25 22.92
C CYS A 421 -7.11 -17.63 22.38
N ARG A 422 -6.22 -18.61 22.56
CA ARG A 422 -6.39 -19.99 22.06
C ARG A 422 -7.78 -20.59 22.32
N ALA A 423 -8.37 -20.36 23.49
CA ALA A 423 -9.70 -20.87 23.82
C ALA A 423 -10.78 -20.29 22.88
N VAL A 424 -10.76 -18.96 22.68
CA VAL A 424 -11.68 -18.25 21.79
C VAL A 424 -11.40 -18.55 20.32
N THR A 425 -10.12 -18.57 19.90
CA THR A 425 -9.72 -18.92 18.53
C THR A 425 -10.22 -20.30 18.12
N LEU A 426 -10.10 -21.31 18.99
CA LEU A 426 -10.55 -22.66 18.68
C LEU A 426 -12.06 -22.74 18.55
N VAL A 427 -12.82 -22.02 19.39
CA VAL A 427 -14.28 -21.92 19.27
C VAL A 427 -14.67 -21.23 17.97
N TRP A 428 -14.01 -20.12 17.62
CA TRP A 428 -14.22 -19.38 16.37
C TRP A 428 -14.00 -20.25 15.13
N GLN A 429 -12.90 -21.00 15.08
CA GLN A 429 -12.58 -21.89 13.95
C GLN A 429 -13.52 -23.10 13.88
N ARG A 430 -13.79 -23.75 15.02
CA ARG A 430 -14.62 -24.96 15.07
C ARG A 430 -16.05 -24.71 14.59
N ASN A 431 -16.59 -23.52 14.87
CA ASN A 431 -17.96 -23.14 14.51
C ASN A 431 -18.04 -22.32 13.22
N GLN A 432 -17.03 -22.40 12.34
CA GLN A 432 -17.03 -21.77 11.01
C GLN A 432 -17.11 -20.23 11.02
N GLY A 433 -16.60 -19.57 12.06
CA GLY A 433 -16.60 -18.11 12.19
C GLY A 433 -16.11 -17.36 10.94
N PRO A 434 -14.93 -17.70 10.38
CA PRO A 434 -14.44 -17.07 9.15
C PRO A 434 -15.39 -17.24 7.95
N ALA A 435 -16.06 -18.39 7.82
CA ALA A 435 -16.97 -18.66 6.72
C ALA A 435 -18.26 -17.84 6.81
N TYR A 436 -18.77 -17.62 8.03
CA TYR A 436 -19.92 -16.75 8.27
C TYR A 436 -19.59 -15.29 8.00
N VAL A 437 -18.41 -14.79 8.40
CA VAL A 437 -17.93 -13.44 8.05
C VAL A 437 -17.83 -13.28 6.52
N ALA A 438 -17.24 -14.27 5.84
CA ALA A 438 -17.16 -14.27 4.39
C ALA A 438 -18.55 -14.28 3.71
N ALA A 439 -19.52 -15.02 4.27
CA ALA A 439 -20.89 -15.05 3.76
C ALA A 439 -21.60 -13.70 3.92
N ILE A 440 -21.43 -13.03 5.06
CA ILE A 440 -21.97 -11.68 5.30
C ILE A 440 -21.32 -10.68 4.34
N ALA A 441 -19.99 -10.68 4.22
CA ALA A 441 -19.25 -9.81 3.30
C ALA A 441 -19.66 -10.02 1.83
N ARG A 442 -19.95 -11.27 1.43
CA ARG A 442 -20.46 -11.58 0.09
C ARG A 442 -21.87 -11.06 -0.14
N THR A 443 -22.75 -11.18 0.86
CA THR A 443 -24.13 -10.66 0.80
C THR A 443 -24.16 -9.14 0.67
N ALA A 444 -23.18 -8.44 1.25
CA ALA A 444 -23.04 -6.99 1.11
C ALA A 444 -22.68 -6.53 -0.31
N LYS A 445 -22.06 -7.40 -1.11
CA LYS A 445 -21.62 -7.12 -2.48
C LYS A 445 -22.54 -7.72 -3.55
N VAL A 446 -23.26 -8.81 -3.23
CA VAL A 446 -24.09 -9.57 -4.18
C VAL A 446 -25.50 -9.69 -3.63
N GLU A 447 -26.43 -8.91 -4.17
CA GLU A 447 -27.81 -8.82 -3.69
C GLU A 447 -28.61 -10.13 -3.77
N SER A 448 -28.26 -11.02 -4.70
CA SER A 448 -28.89 -12.34 -4.82
C SER A 448 -28.33 -13.39 -3.85
N TYR A 449 -27.18 -13.13 -3.21
CA TYR A 449 -26.57 -14.06 -2.27
C TYR A 449 -27.19 -13.90 -0.89
N LYS A 450 -27.48 -15.04 -0.25
CA LYS A 450 -28.11 -15.09 1.07
C LYS A 450 -27.13 -15.69 2.07
N VAL A 451 -27.07 -15.14 3.28
CA VAL A 451 -26.29 -15.72 4.38
C VAL A 451 -26.89 -17.08 4.73
N PRO A 452 -26.12 -18.18 4.66
CA PRO A 452 -26.60 -19.51 5.00
C PRO A 452 -27.01 -19.59 6.47
N LEU A 453 -28.04 -20.38 6.79
CA LEU A 453 -28.39 -20.69 8.18
C LEU A 453 -27.40 -21.68 8.82
N GLU A 454 -26.74 -22.48 8.00
CA GLU A 454 -25.76 -23.50 8.39
C GLU A 454 -24.59 -23.53 7.39
N ILE A 455 -23.36 -23.71 7.87
CA ILE A 455 -22.16 -23.92 7.08
C ILE A 455 -21.42 -25.15 7.65
N ASN A 456 -21.17 -26.16 6.81
CA ASN A 456 -20.41 -27.37 7.19
C ASN A 456 -20.88 -28.05 8.50
N GLY A 457 -22.18 -28.12 8.76
CA GLY A 457 -22.72 -28.75 9.98
C GLY A 457 -22.74 -27.84 11.20
N SER A 458 -22.27 -26.58 11.11
CA SER A 458 -22.36 -25.57 12.17
C SER A 458 -23.43 -24.56 11.82
N SER A 459 -24.45 -24.43 12.66
CA SER A 459 -25.49 -23.42 12.52
C SER A 459 -25.00 -22.04 12.98
N ARG A 460 -25.62 -20.98 12.45
CA ARG A 460 -25.33 -19.60 12.86
C ARG A 460 -25.59 -19.40 14.36
N GLN A 461 -26.61 -20.08 14.88
CA GLN A 461 -26.95 -20.03 16.30
C GLN A 461 -25.88 -20.66 17.18
N GLU A 462 -25.35 -21.82 16.78
CA GLU A 462 -24.26 -22.47 17.52
C GLU A 462 -23.00 -21.62 17.52
N LEU A 463 -22.62 -21.04 16.37
CA LEU A 463 -21.50 -20.11 16.29
C LEU A 463 -21.66 -18.93 17.26
N LEU A 464 -22.79 -18.23 17.16
CA LEU A 464 -23.01 -17.01 17.95
C LEU A 464 -23.06 -17.30 19.45
N LYS A 465 -23.72 -18.38 19.88
CA LYS A 465 -23.78 -18.78 21.28
C LYS A 465 -22.43 -19.26 21.82
N ALA A 466 -21.71 -20.05 21.02
CA ALA A 466 -20.38 -20.53 21.42
C ALA A 466 -19.40 -19.36 21.56
N MET A 467 -19.45 -18.39 20.65
CA MET A 467 -18.64 -17.17 20.75
C MET A 467 -19.03 -16.29 21.93
N LEU A 468 -20.32 -16.12 22.22
CA LEU A 468 -20.75 -15.36 23.40
C LEU A 468 -20.19 -15.98 24.70
N HIS A 469 -20.31 -17.29 24.88
CA HIS A 469 -19.72 -17.96 26.04
C HIS A 469 -18.19 -17.81 26.08
N ALA A 470 -17.50 -18.06 24.96
CA ALA A 470 -16.04 -17.97 24.91
C ALA A 470 -15.54 -16.55 25.23
N LEU A 471 -16.24 -15.50 24.77
CA LEU A 471 -15.90 -14.12 25.08
C LEU A 471 -16.23 -13.75 26.52
N ILE A 472 -17.32 -14.25 27.11
CA ILE A 472 -17.63 -14.03 28.54
C ILE A 472 -16.59 -14.68 29.45
N GLU A 473 -16.07 -15.85 29.09
CA GLU A 473 -15.07 -16.56 29.89
C GLU A 473 -13.67 -15.93 29.83
N ASN A 474 -13.36 -15.18 28.78
CA ASN A 474 -11.99 -14.72 28.49
C ASN A 474 -11.87 -13.19 28.34
N GLY A 475 -12.98 -12.46 28.35
CA GLY A 475 -13.01 -11.01 28.18
C GLY A 475 -12.66 -10.22 29.44
N SER A 476 -12.44 -8.93 29.25
CA SER A 476 -12.32 -7.94 30.31
C SER A 476 -13.65 -7.78 31.04
N GLU A 477 -13.61 -7.27 32.28
CA GLU A 477 -14.80 -7.00 33.08
C GLU A 477 -15.83 -6.14 32.32
N LYS A 478 -15.36 -5.12 31.60
CA LYS A 478 -16.21 -4.22 30.79
C LYS A 478 -16.83 -4.94 29.58
N LEU A 479 -16.09 -5.82 28.92
CA LEU A 479 -16.60 -6.62 27.81
C LEU A 479 -17.65 -7.62 28.31
N ILE A 480 -17.37 -8.27 29.44
CA ILE A 480 -18.28 -9.22 30.08
C ILE A 480 -19.59 -8.54 30.45
N GLU A 481 -19.55 -7.37 31.11
CA GLU A 481 -20.74 -6.59 31.49
C GLU A 481 -21.64 -6.28 30.28
N ASP A 482 -21.06 -5.75 29.20
CA ASP A 482 -21.82 -5.40 28.01
C ASP A 482 -22.33 -6.64 27.24
N LEU A 483 -21.57 -7.74 27.21
CA LEU A 483 -22.01 -9.00 26.63
C LEU A 483 -23.13 -9.66 27.44
N GLN A 484 -23.10 -9.55 28.77
CA GLN A 484 -24.19 -10.02 29.63
C GLN A 484 -25.45 -9.18 29.44
N LEU A 485 -25.30 -7.87 29.22
CA LEU A 485 -26.41 -6.95 29.02
C LEU A 485 -27.05 -7.08 27.62
N HIS A 486 -26.24 -7.27 26.57
CA HIS A 486 -26.69 -7.17 25.19
C HIS A 486 -26.57 -8.46 24.36
N GLY A 487 -25.73 -9.41 24.78
CA GLY A 487 -25.32 -10.57 23.97
C GLY A 487 -26.48 -11.41 23.47
N GLU A 488 -27.33 -11.93 24.36
CA GLU A 488 -28.48 -12.77 23.98
C GLU A 488 -29.47 -12.05 23.05
N LYS A 489 -29.70 -10.75 23.28
CA LYS A 489 -30.61 -9.94 22.45
C LYS A 489 -30.01 -9.69 21.05
N LEU A 490 -28.70 -9.43 20.96
CA LEU A 490 -27.99 -9.32 19.68
C LEU A 490 -28.02 -10.64 18.91
N ILE A 491 -27.80 -11.78 19.58
CA ILE A 491 -27.91 -13.10 18.95
C ILE A 491 -29.32 -13.29 18.40
N ALA A 492 -30.36 -13.10 19.22
CA ALA A 492 -31.75 -13.27 18.78
C ALA A 492 -32.08 -12.41 17.54
N THR A 493 -31.55 -11.19 17.50
CA THR A 493 -31.69 -10.28 16.36
C THR A 493 -31.01 -10.83 15.10
N MET A 494 -29.77 -11.32 15.24
CA MET A 494 -28.97 -11.85 14.13
C MET A 494 -29.40 -13.24 13.65
N LEU A 495 -30.28 -13.93 14.39
CA LEU A 495 -30.88 -15.20 13.94
C LEU A 495 -32.00 -15.00 12.92
N ASN A 496 -32.59 -13.81 12.84
CA ASN A 496 -33.62 -13.48 11.88
C ASN A 496 -32.99 -12.75 10.70
N GLY A 497 -33.22 -13.26 9.49
CA GLY A 497 -32.72 -12.65 8.26
C GLY A 497 -31.59 -13.43 7.59
N ILE A 498 -31.51 -13.24 6.28
CA ILE A 498 -30.55 -13.88 5.38
C ILE A 498 -29.92 -12.87 4.41
N SER A 499 -30.22 -11.58 4.55
CA SER A 499 -29.69 -10.47 3.76
C SER A 499 -29.18 -9.33 4.64
N ILE A 500 -28.35 -8.43 4.11
CA ILE A 500 -27.91 -7.23 4.85
C ILE A 500 -29.12 -6.34 5.22
N SER A 501 -30.12 -6.24 4.34
CA SER A 501 -31.34 -5.48 4.62
C SER A 501 -32.14 -6.10 5.76
N ASP A 502 -32.23 -7.44 5.82
CA ASP A 502 -32.96 -8.14 6.89
C ASP A 502 -32.30 -7.88 8.23
N PHE A 503 -30.96 -8.01 8.32
CA PHE A 503 -30.23 -7.75 9.57
C PHE A 503 -30.36 -6.29 9.99
N ALA A 504 -30.28 -5.34 9.06
CA ALA A 504 -30.46 -3.93 9.37
C ALA A 504 -31.87 -3.66 9.93
N LEU A 505 -32.91 -4.26 9.33
CA LEU A 505 -34.29 -4.13 9.81
C LEU A 505 -34.47 -4.69 11.22
N GLU A 506 -33.91 -5.87 11.50
CA GLU A 506 -33.99 -6.49 12.81
C GLU A 506 -33.19 -5.69 13.86
N LEU A 507 -32.01 -5.19 13.52
CA LEU A 507 -31.21 -4.32 14.40
C LEU A 507 -31.91 -2.99 14.70
N LEU A 508 -32.59 -2.39 13.71
CA LEU A 508 -33.38 -1.18 13.89
C LEU A 508 -34.56 -1.44 14.84
N LYS A 509 -35.33 -2.51 14.61
CA LYS A 509 -36.44 -2.92 15.50
C LYS A 509 -35.99 -3.16 16.93
N ALA A 510 -34.79 -3.71 17.10
CA ALA A 510 -34.21 -4.01 18.40
C ALA A 510 -33.57 -2.79 19.09
N GLY A 511 -33.46 -1.64 18.42
CA GLY A 511 -32.90 -0.39 18.92
C GLY A 511 -31.36 -0.36 18.95
N TYR A 512 -30.71 -1.15 18.11
CA TYR A 512 -29.24 -1.23 18.03
C TYR A 512 -28.63 -0.32 16.98
N ILE A 513 -29.41 0.03 15.95
CA ILE A 513 -29.07 1.05 14.96
C ILE A 513 -30.21 2.07 14.90
N ASP A 514 -29.93 3.29 14.44
CA ASP A 514 -30.85 4.43 14.46
C ASP A 514 -31.54 4.67 13.11
N ASN A 515 -30.92 4.23 12.01
CA ASN A 515 -31.34 4.55 10.65
C ASN A 515 -30.99 3.44 9.63
N ILE A 516 -31.85 3.23 8.64
CA ILE A 516 -31.56 2.40 7.47
C ILE A 516 -31.54 3.31 6.24
N PRO A 517 -30.38 3.51 5.58
CA PRO A 517 -30.27 4.40 4.43
C PRO A 517 -31.21 4.03 3.28
N ASN A 518 -31.69 5.05 2.56
CA ASN A 518 -32.69 4.90 1.49
C ASN A 518 -32.30 3.92 0.36
N ILE A 519 -31.01 3.64 0.17
CA ILE A 519 -30.53 2.65 -0.80
C ILE A 519 -30.96 1.21 -0.48
N PHE A 520 -31.47 0.95 0.72
CA PHE A 520 -32.04 -0.34 1.14
C PHE A 520 -33.56 -0.40 0.99
N ASN A 521 -34.23 0.72 0.64
CA ASN A 521 -35.69 0.85 0.61
C ASN A 521 -36.35 0.44 -0.72
N SER A 522 -35.63 -0.17 -1.68
CA SER A 522 -36.25 -0.64 -2.93
C SER A 522 -37.10 -1.92 -2.77
N LYS A 523 -37.11 -2.52 -1.56
CA LYS A 523 -37.94 -3.70 -1.20
C LYS A 523 -38.28 -3.75 0.31
N ILE A 524 -38.70 -2.64 0.91
CA ILE A 524 -39.43 -2.68 2.20
C ILE A 524 -40.91 -2.42 1.92
#